data_AF-A0A7Y3H359-F1
#
_entry.id   AF-A0A7Y3H359-F1
#
_cell.length_a   1.000
_cell.length_b   1.000
_cell.length_c   1.000
_cell.angle_alpha   90.00
_cell.angle_beta   90.00
_cell.angle_gamma   90.00
#
_symmetry.space_group_name_H-M   'P 1'
#
loop_
_entity.id
_entity.type
_entity.pdbx_description
1 polymer ?
#
loop_
_entity_poly.entity_id
_entity_poly.type
_entity_poly.pdbx_seq_one_letter_code
_entity_poly.pdbx_strand_id
1 'polypeptide(L)'
;MYKLSTVIMTFNEEEKIERCINSVSKISDEVIVLDSHSTDKTVDIAKTLGAIVYSHDFLGYIKQRELSISKASHNLVLALDADEFLSVELQDEIAQIKTNPQADAYYLNRSNAINNYFLKHGSWFPHRIIRLFIKGKVKCIGNPPHDRIEPLPGTK
;
A
#
# COMPACT_ATOMS: atom_id res chain seq x y z
N MET A 1 8.42 8.94 -17.34
CA MET A 1 7.86 8.81 -15.99
C MET A 1 7.40 7.36 -15.82
N TYR A 2 7.78 6.70 -14.73
CA TYR A 2 7.30 5.37 -14.39
C TYR A 2 5.83 5.45 -14.00
N LYS A 3 5.03 4.51 -14.50
CA LYS A 3 3.65 4.35 -14.06
C LYS A 3 3.61 3.62 -12.72
N LEU A 4 2.75 4.07 -11.82
CA LEU A 4 2.59 3.56 -10.46
C LEU A 4 1.26 2.83 -10.31
N SER A 5 1.33 1.58 -9.84
CA SER A 5 0.15 0.86 -9.36
C SER A 5 0.09 0.95 -7.85
N THR A 6 -1.02 1.40 -7.28
CA THR A 6 -1.26 1.26 -5.85
C THR A 6 -2.15 0.06 -5.59
N VAL A 7 -1.73 -0.85 -4.73
CA VAL A 7 -2.48 -2.04 -4.33
C VAL A 7 -2.86 -1.91 -2.85
N ILE A 8 -4.14 -2.09 -2.55
CA ILE A 8 -4.71 -1.91 -1.21
C ILE A 8 -5.40 -3.22 -0.83
N MET A 9 -5.07 -3.77 0.34
CA MET A 9 -5.81 -4.89 0.92
C MET A 9 -6.84 -4.38 1.92
N THR A 10 -8.03 -4.98 1.94
CA THR A 10 -9.12 -4.51 2.79
C THR A 10 -10.07 -5.62 3.26
N PHE A 11 -10.75 -5.35 4.38
CA PHE A 11 -11.88 -6.08 4.92
C PHE A 11 -12.63 -5.17 5.92
N ASN A 12 -13.85 -4.77 5.59
CA ASN A 12 -14.72 -3.90 6.41
C ASN A 12 -14.04 -2.61 6.92
N GLU A 13 -13.58 -1.77 5.98
CA GLU A 13 -12.89 -0.50 6.24
C GLU A 13 -13.65 0.70 5.64
N GLU A 14 -14.99 0.72 5.70
CA GLU A 14 -15.80 1.79 5.10
C GLU A 14 -15.46 3.19 5.64
N GLU A 15 -15.00 3.29 6.89
CA GLU A 15 -14.60 4.55 7.53
C GLU A 15 -13.25 5.09 7.04
N LYS A 16 -12.38 4.24 6.48
CA LYS A 16 -10.97 4.60 6.18
C LYS A 16 -10.60 4.49 4.71
N ILE A 17 -11.24 3.58 3.98
CA ILE A 17 -10.89 3.26 2.59
C ILE A 17 -10.95 4.48 1.68
N GLU A 18 -11.90 5.39 1.89
CA GLU A 18 -12.01 6.64 1.13
C GLU A 18 -10.75 7.50 1.31
N ARG A 19 -10.29 7.69 2.55
CA ARG A 19 -9.09 8.48 2.84
C ARG A 19 -7.84 7.83 2.24
N CYS A 20 -7.73 6.50 2.34
CA CYS A 20 -6.64 5.73 1.75
C CYS A 20 -6.53 5.97 0.24
N ILE A 21 -7.63 5.74 -0.50
CA ILE A 21 -7.67 5.88 -1.96
C ILE A 21 -7.43 7.34 -2.37
N ASN A 22 -8.08 8.30 -1.70
CA ASN A 22 -7.89 9.72 -2.01
C ASN A 22 -6.43 10.16 -1.84
N SER A 23 -5.72 9.65 -0.83
CA SER A 23 -4.32 10.00 -0.57
C SER A 23 -3.35 9.55 -1.68
N VAL A 24 -3.74 8.58 -2.51
CA VAL A 24 -2.90 8.05 -3.60
C VAL A 24 -3.40 8.42 -5.00
N SER A 25 -4.62 8.96 -5.09
CA SER A 25 -5.33 9.25 -6.35
C SER A 25 -4.57 10.13 -7.34
N LYS A 26 -3.83 11.13 -6.85
CA LYS A 26 -3.08 12.08 -7.70
C LYS A 26 -1.77 11.52 -8.26
N ILE A 27 -1.21 10.50 -7.61
CA ILE A 27 0.11 9.96 -7.93
C ILE A 27 0.04 8.58 -8.57
N SER A 28 -1.07 7.85 -8.42
CA SER A 28 -1.24 6.50 -8.96
C SER A 28 -1.82 6.54 -10.36
N ASP A 29 -1.31 5.70 -11.25
CA ASP A 29 -1.87 5.48 -12.58
C ASP A 29 -3.00 4.44 -12.55
N GLU A 30 -3.01 3.57 -11.54
CA GLU A 30 -4.13 2.70 -11.20
C GLU A 30 -4.18 2.47 -9.68
N VAL A 31 -5.39 2.28 -9.16
CA VAL A 31 -5.62 1.86 -7.77
C VAL A 31 -6.39 0.55 -7.80
N ILE A 32 -5.82 -0.48 -7.18
CA ILE A 32 -6.38 -1.81 -7.10
C ILE A 32 -6.71 -2.11 -5.64
N VAL A 33 -7.94 -2.52 -5.39
CA VAL A 33 -8.39 -2.94 -4.06
C VAL A 33 -8.63 -4.45 -4.10
N LEU A 34 -7.94 -5.18 -3.22
CA LEU A 34 -8.18 -6.60 -2.95
C LEU A 34 -9.00 -6.73 -1.68
N ASP A 35 -10.29 -6.98 -1.85
CA ASP A 35 -11.28 -7.13 -0.81
C ASP A 35 -11.42 -8.59 -0.34
N SER A 36 -11.58 -8.78 0.96
CA SER A 36 -11.75 -10.09 1.60
C SER A 36 -13.21 -10.38 1.96
N HIS A 37 -14.13 -10.06 1.06
CA HIS A 37 -15.58 -10.18 1.23
C HIS A 37 -16.16 -9.24 2.29
N SER A 38 -15.85 -7.94 2.17
CA SER A 38 -16.47 -6.92 3.04
C SER A 38 -17.99 -6.94 2.90
N THR A 39 -18.68 -6.79 4.03
CA THR A 39 -20.14 -6.75 4.13
C THR A 39 -20.68 -5.34 4.36
N ASP A 40 -19.78 -4.38 4.59
CA ASP A 40 -20.07 -2.95 4.74
C ASP A 40 -19.95 -2.23 3.37
N LYS A 41 -19.91 -0.89 3.38
CA LYS A 41 -19.83 -0.08 2.14
C LYS A 41 -18.42 0.00 1.54
N THR A 42 -17.42 -0.72 2.07
CA THR A 42 -16.02 -0.62 1.62
C THR A 42 -15.87 -0.76 0.12
N VAL A 43 -16.48 -1.78 -0.46
CA VAL A 43 -16.38 -2.09 -1.90
C VAL A 43 -17.06 -1.03 -2.75
N ASP A 44 -18.23 -0.54 -2.33
CA ASP A 44 -19.00 0.45 -3.07
C ASP A 44 -18.29 1.82 -3.07
N ILE A 45 -17.71 2.20 -1.94
CA ILE A 45 -16.88 3.41 -1.80
C ILE A 45 -15.66 3.31 -2.74
N ALA A 46 -14.93 2.19 -2.68
CA ALA A 46 -13.74 1.98 -3.51
C ALA A 46 -14.06 2.09 -5.01
N LYS A 47 -15.14 1.45 -5.47
CA LYS A 47 -15.59 1.53 -6.88
C LYS A 47 -15.98 2.95 -7.28
N THR A 48 -16.69 3.67 -6.41
CA THR A 48 -17.11 5.06 -6.67
C THR A 48 -15.93 6.00 -6.86
N LEU A 49 -14.81 5.72 -6.17
CA LEU A 49 -13.55 6.45 -6.32
C LEU A 49 -12.70 5.99 -7.53
N GLY A 50 -13.23 5.10 -8.36
CA GLY A 50 -12.56 4.62 -9.58
C GLY A 50 -11.53 3.52 -9.36
N ALA A 51 -11.48 2.90 -8.17
CA ALA A 51 -10.58 1.77 -7.94
C ALA A 51 -11.07 0.50 -8.64
N ILE A 52 -10.13 -0.31 -9.10
CA ILE A 52 -10.38 -1.65 -9.64
C ILE A 52 -10.47 -2.61 -8.45
N VAL A 53 -11.66 -3.14 -8.19
CA VAL A 53 -11.89 -4.02 -7.04
C VAL A 53 -11.89 -5.50 -7.45
N TYR A 54 -11.05 -6.29 -6.79
CA TYR A 54 -11.08 -7.75 -6.81
C TYR A 54 -11.55 -8.25 -5.44
N SER A 55 -12.37 -9.29 -5.41
CA SER A 55 -12.82 -9.94 -4.18
C SER A 55 -12.33 -11.39 -4.14
N HIS A 56 -11.83 -11.83 -3.00
CA HIS A 56 -11.27 -13.18 -2.81
C HIS A 56 -11.23 -13.55 -1.32
N ASP A 57 -11.34 -14.84 -1.01
CA ASP A 57 -11.18 -15.35 0.36
C ASP A 57 -9.84 -14.93 0.98
N PHE A 58 -9.84 -14.61 2.27
CA PHE A 58 -8.60 -14.21 2.94
C PHE A 58 -7.59 -15.37 3.00
N LEU A 59 -6.46 -15.22 2.32
CA LEU A 59 -5.42 -16.27 2.25
C LEU A 59 -4.36 -16.19 3.35
N GLY A 60 -4.56 -15.30 4.33
CA GLY A 60 -3.52 -14.88 5.27
C GLY A 60 -2.68 -13.72 4.71
N TYR A 61 -2.06 -12.94 5.61
CA TYR A 61 -1.41 -11.66 5.27
C TYR A 61 -0.39 -11.75 4.13
N ILE A 62 0.51 -12.74 4.15
CA ILE A 62 1.57 -12.89 3.15
C ILE A 62 0.98 -13.17 1.77
N LYS A 63 0.13 -14.19 1.65
CA LYS A 63 -0.48 -14.57 0.36
C LYS A 63 -1.43 -13.51 -0.15
N GLN A 64 -2.15 -12.83 0.74
CA GLN A 64 -3.03 -11.71 0.38
C GLN A 64 -2.20 -10.54 -0.20
N ARG A 65 -1.03 -10.25 0.38
CA ARG A 65 -0.09 -9.23 -0.11
C ARG A 65 0.50 -9.60 -1.46
N GLU A 66 0.94 -10.84 -1.63
CA GLU A 66 1.46 -11.33 -2.91
C GLU A 66 0.37 -11.30 -3.98
N LEU A 67 -0.86 -11.70 -3.63
CA LEU A 67 -2.00 -11.66 -4.55
C LEU A 67 -2.32 -10.23 -4.96
N SER A 68 -2.37 -9.26 -4.04
CA SER A 68 -2.64 -7.86 -4.38
C SER A 68 -1.56 -7.28 -5.29
N ILE A 69 -0.28 -7.52 -4.99
CA ILE A 69 0.86 -7.12 -5.84
C ILE A 69 0.77 -7.78 -7.22
N SER A 70 0.34 -9.04 -7.31
CA SER A 70 0.22 -9.74 -8.59
C SER A 70 -0.76 -9.06 -9.54
N LYS A 71 -1.82 -8.41 -9.01
CA LYS A 71 -2.84 -7.69 -9.78
C LYS A 71 -2.35 -6.37 -10.37
N ALA A 72 -1.27 -5.79 -9.86
CA ALA A 72 -0.68 -4.57 -10.39
C ALA A 72 -0.26 -4.75 -11.87
N SER A 73 -0.69 -3.84 -12.72
CA SER A 73 -0.38 -3.80 -14.15
C SER A 73 0.97 -3.15 -14.42
N HIS A 74 1.43 -2.25 -13.54
CA HIS A 74 2.71 -1.55 -13.68
C HIS A 74 3.81 -2.13 -12.79
N ASN A 75 5.06 -1.85 -13.17
CA ASN A 75 6.24 -2.35 -12.47
C ASN A 75 6.48 -1.65 -11.14
N LEU A 76 6.25 -0.35 -11.04
CA LEU A 76 6.37 0.35 -9.75
C LEU A 76 5.07 0.13 -8.97
N VAL A 77 5.20 -0.42 -7.76
CA VAL A 77 4.07 -0.80 -6.91
C VAL A 77 4.19 -0.10 -5.56
N LEU A 78 3.10 0.52 -5.13
CA LEU A 78 2.88 0.97 -3.77
C LEU A 78 1.86 0.03 -3.11
N ALA A 79 2.27 -0.71 -2.08
CA ALA A 79 1.39 -1.61 -1.34
C ALA A 79 0.96 -0.94 -0.03
N LEU A 80 -0.35 -0.88 0.24
CA LEU A 80 -0.93 -0.29 1.45
C LEU A 80 -1.97 -1.21 2.08
N ASP A 81 -2.19 -1.01 3.37
CA ASP A 81 -3.39 -1.47 4.07
C ASP A 81 -4.46 -0.38 4.01
N ALA A 82 -5.75 -0.75 4.02
CA ALA A 82 -6.86 0.21 3.84
C ALA A 82 -7.00 1.26 4.96
N ASP A 83 -6.35 1.05 6.10
CA ASP A 83 -6.26 1.99 7.22
C ASP A 83 -5.02 2.92 7.14
N GLU A 84 -4.09 2.66 6.22
CA GLU A 84 -2.93 3.49 5.91
C GLU A 84 -3.30 4.56 4.87
N PHE A 85 -2.61 5.71 4.91
CA PHE A 85 -2.75 6.78 3.92
C PHE A 85 -1.47 7.61 3.85
N LEU A 86 -1.22 8.26 2.72
CA LEU A 86 -0.01 9.04 2.52
C LEU A 86 -0.16 10.48 3.05
N SER A 87 0.90 11.00 3.68
CA SER A 87 1.03 12.44 3.89
C SER A 87 1.29 13.17 2.58
N VAL A 88 1.11 14.49 2.55
CA VAL A 88 1.36 15.30 1.35
C VAL A 88 2.83 15.24 0.96
N GLU A 89 3.73 15.30 1.95
CA GLU A 89 5.17 15.23 1.74
C GLU A 89 5.58 13.90 1.10
N LEU A 90 4.99 12.79 1.57
CA LEU A 90 5.25 11.47 1.01
C LEU A 90 4.67 11.33 -0.41
N GLN A 91 3.53 11.97 -0.70
CA GLN A 91 3.01 12.01 -2.07
C GLN A 91 4.00 12.71 -3.02
N ASP A 92 4.57 13.85 -2.60
CA ASP A 92 5.54 14.60 -3.39
C ASP A 92 6.84 13.82 -3.60
N GLU A 93 7.36 13.15 -2.56
CA GLU A 93 8.53 12.28 -2.67
C GLU A 93 8.30 11.13 -3.66
N ILE A 94 7.13 10.47 -3.60
CA ILE A 94 6.79 9.39 -4.53
C ILE A 94 6.65 9.93 -5.96
N ALA A 95 6.05 11.10 -6.14
CA ALA A 95 5.95 11.74 -7.46
C ALA A 95 7.34 12.02 -8.08
N GLN A 96 8.33 12.42 -7.26
CA GLN A 96 9.72 12.55 -7.70
C GLN A 96 10.36 11.20 -8.03
N ILE A 97 10.11 10.17 -7.22
CA ILE A 97 10.61 8.81 -7.51
C ILE A 97 10.07 8.29 -8.85
N LYS A 98 8.81 8.60 -9.20
CA LYS A 98 8.23 8.24 -10.50
C LYS A 98 8.98 8.88 -11.68
N THR A 99 9.58 10.05 -11.51
CA THR A 99 10.32 10.73 -12.59
C THR A 99 11.77 10.26 -12.66
N ASN A 100 12.39 9.98 -11.52
CA ASN A 100 13.81 9.63 -11.44
C ASN A 100 14.09 8.58 -10.35
N PRO A 101 13.75 7.28 -10.58
CA PRO A 101 13.98 6.25 -9.58
C PRO A 101 15.47 6.03 -9.34
N GLN A 102 15.82 5.91 -8.05
CA GLN A 102 17.19 5.74 -7.57
C GLN A 102 17.43 4.35 -6.99
N ALA A 103 16.39 3.61 -6.66
CA ALA A 103 16.43 2.30 -6.00
C ALA A 103 15.34 1.38 -6.57
N ASP A 104 15.49 0.08 -6.32
CA ASP A 104 14.48 -0.92 -6.68
C ASP A 104 13.41 -1.07 -5.58
N ALA A 105 13.74 -0.70 -4.33
CA ALA A 105 12.82 -0.70 -3.20
C ALA A 105 13.08 0.47 -2.24
N TYR A 106 12.02 0.99 -1.63
CA TYR A 106 12.08 2.18 -0.78
C TYR A 106 11.44 1.92 0.58
N TYR A 107 12.18 2.27 1.63
CA TYR A 107 11.64 2.33 2.99
C TYR A 107 10.84 3.62 3.18
N LEU A 108 9.60 3.47 3.63
CA LEU A 108 8.73 4.58 4.02
C LEU A 108 8.64 4.61 5.55
N ASN A 109 8.52 5.81 6.11
CA ASN A 109 8.29 5.98 7.54
C ASN A 109 6.80 5.83 7.84
N ARG A 110 6.42 4.75 8.53
CA ARG A 110 5.06 4.62 9.07
C ARG A 110 4.97 5.33 10.42
N SER A 111 3.96 6.18 10.57
CA SER A 111 3.55 6.75 11.86
C SER A 111 2.18 6.21 12.23
N ASN A 112 2.02 5.86 13.51
CA ASN A 112 0.73 5.44 14.05
C ASN A 112 0.03 6.64 14.70
N ALA A 113 -1.29 6.70 14.57
CA ALA A 113 -2.11 7.70 15.24
C ALA A 113 -2.76 7.09 16.49
N ILE A 114 -2.75 7.83 17.60
CA ILE A 114 -3.52 7.53 18.81
C ILE A 114 -4.42 8.73 19.08
N ASN A 115 -5.74 8.53 19.16
CA ASN A 115 -6.73 9.60 19.33
C ASN A 115 -6.54 10.76 18.32
N ASN A 116 -6.24 10.43 17.06
CA ASN A 116 -5.94 11.38 15.97
C ASN A 116 -4.63 12.18 16.13
N TYR A 117 -3.77 11.84 17.10
CA TYR A 117 -2.43 12.40 17.22
C TYR A 117 -1.38 11.43 16.69
N PHE A 118 -0.64 11.86 15.66
CA PHE A 118 0.47 11.09 15.12
C PHE A 118 1.65 11.09 16.08
N LEU A 119 2.15 9.89 16.39
CA LEU A 119 3.37 9.74 17.18
C LEU A 119 4.57 10.28 16.39
N LYS A 120 5.34 11.16 17.04
CA LYS A 120 6.56 11.76 16.48
C LYS A 120 7.83 11.26 17.15
N HIS A 121 7.72 10.49 18.22
CA HIS A 121 8.82 9.98 19.03
C HIS A 121 8.46 8.63 19.70
N GLY A 122 9.47 7.90 20.16
CA GLY A 122 9.32 6.64 20.92
C GLY A 122 9.55 5.38 20.09
N SER A 123 9.49 4.21 20.72
CA SER A 123 9.83 2.92 20.08
C SER A 123 8.95 2.53 18.90
N TRP A 124 7.86 3.25 18.67
CA TRP A 124 6.89 3.04 17.59
C TRP A 124 7.07 4.04 16.44
N PHE A 125 8.10 4.91 16.49
CA PHE A 125 8.39 5.90 15.46
C PHE A 125 9.90 6.23 15.30
N PRO A 126 10.44 6.30 14.07
CA PRO A 126 9.81 5.91 12.81
C PRO A 126 9.87 4.39 12.62
N HIS A 127 8.74 3.78 12.29
CA HIS A 127 8.73 2.38 11.88
C HIS A 127 8.96 2.30 10.36
N ARG A 128 10.21 2.04 9.95
CA ARG A 128 10.61 1.96 8.54
C ARG A 128 10.18 0.64 7.93
N ILE A 129 9.36 0.71 6.89
CA ILE A 129 8.83 -0.46 6.18
C ILE A 129 8.91 -0.27 4.67
N ILE A 130 9.11 -1.35 3.93
CA ILE A 130 9.07 -1.29 2.46
C ILE A 130 7.61 -1.34 2.01
N ARG A 131 7.16 -0.29 1.34
CA ARG A 131 5.84 -0.22 0.69
C ARG A 131 5.92 0.15 -0.79
N LEU A 132 6.98 0.84 -1.22
CA LEU A 132 7.20 1.24 -2.61
C LEU A 132 8.37 0.45 -3.19
N PHE A 133 8.16 -0.24 -4.31
CA PHE A 133 9.18 -1.11 -4.91
C PHE A 133 8.85 -1.47 -6.36
N ILE A 134 9.85 -2.01 -7.06
CA ILE A 134 9.68 -2.63 -8.37
C ILE A 134 9.18 -4.08 -8.19
N LYS A 135 8.10 -4.42 -8.88
CA LYS A 135 7.51 -5.76 -8.92
C LYS A 135 8.57 -6.78 -9.31
N GLY A 136 8.65 -7.88 -8.55
CA GLY A 136 9.64 -8.94 -8.76
C GLY A 136 11.02 -8.65 -8.15
N LYS A 137 11.24 -7.51 -7.47
CA LYS A 137 12.45 -7.20 -6.70
C LYS A 137 12.30 -7.43 -5.20
N VAL A 138 11.10 -7.82 -4.75
CA VAL A 138 10.81 -8.05 -3.34
C VAL A 138 10.09 -9.38 -3.14
N LYS A 139 10.12 -9.88 -1.91
CA LYS A 139 9.31 -11.02 -1.46
C LYS A 139 8.53 -10.63 -0.21
N CYS A 140 7.34 -11.21 -0.05
CA CYS A 140 6.58 -11.10 1.18
C CYS A 140 6.99 -12.25 2.10
N ILE A 141 7.39 -11.94 3.34
CA ILE A 141 7.72 -12.94 4.35
C ILE A 141 7.09 -12.55 5.69
N GLY A 142 7.29 -13.37 6.72
CA GLY A 142 6.88 -13.08 8.08
C GLY A 142 6.08 -14.20 8.70
N ASN A 143 5.50 -13.91 9.86
CA ASN A 143 4.60 -14.81 10.57
C ASN A 143 3.30 -14.07 10.84
N PRO A 144 2.12 -14.64 10.58
CA PRO A 144 0.85 -13.98 10.88
C PRO A 144 0.80 -13.51 12.35
N PRO A 145 0.31 -12.28 12.65
CA PRO A 145 -0.20 -11.28 11.70
C PRO A 145 0.87 -10.34 11.11
N HIS A 146 2.15 -10.53 11.44
CA HIS A 146 3.25 -9.67 11.04
C HIS A 146 3.87 -10.11 9.70
N ASP A 147 3.26 -9.72 8.58
CA ASP A 147 3.92 -9.75 7.27
C ASP A 147 4.92 -8.59 7.13
N ARG A 148 5.97 -8.81 6.33
CA ARG A 148 6.92 -7.79 5.90
C ARG A 148 7.35 -8.04 4.46
N ILE A 149 7.66 -6.94 3.78
CA ILE A 149 8.25 -6.97 2.45
C ILE A 149 9.75 -6.83 2.62
N GLU A 150 10.50 -7.76 2.03
CA GLU A 150 11.97 -7.74 2.02
C GLU A 150 12.50 -7.68 0.59
N PRO A 151 13.61 -6.96 0.35
CA PRO A 151 14.27 -6.94 -0.95
C PRO A 151 14.87 -8.32 -1.27
N LEU A 152 14.80 -8.72 -2.54
CA LEU A 152 15.52 -9.90 -3.03
C LEU A 152 17.03 -9.60 -3.13
N PRO A 153 17.91 -10.62 -3.09
CA PRO A 153 19.34 -10.42 -3.31
C PRO A 153 19.63 -9.65 -4.60
N GLY A 154 20.48 -8.62 -4.51
CA GLY A 154 20.84 -7.76 -5.66
C GLY A 154 19.85 -6.62 -5.96
N THR A 155 18.81 -6.46 -5.14
CA THR A 155 17.93 -5.28 -5.16
C THR A 155 18.69 -4.07 -4.61
N LYS A 156 18.69 -2.98 -5.38
CA LYS A 156 19.29 -1.70 -4.97
C LYS A 156 18.42 -0.95 -3.97
#